data_AF-A0A7W1N3A7-F1
#
_entry.id   AF-A0A7W1N3A7-F1
#
_cell.length_a   1.000
_cell.length_b   1.000
_cell.length_c   1.000
_cell.angle_alpha   90.00
_cell.angle_beta   90.00
_cell.angle_gamma   90.00
#
_symmetry.space_group_name_H-M   'P 1'
#
loop_
_entity.id
_entity.type
_entity.pdbx_description
1 polymer ?
#
loop_
_entity_poly.entity_id
_entity_poly.type
_entity_poly.pdbx_seq_one_letter_code
_entity_poly.pdbx_strand_id
1 'polypeptide(L)'
;MRSYAISELDLASAPDPAPSSFPLTTLAERPDLALALYEVALVAYPDQPGRSESQLSTFEIWRGWSLAPHPPGACFIALENGAVLGYGYLTVDGDAATHGFTALARGARGRGIAGAIKRAQIAWARQHGIRTLRAANELRLTQMLSLNERLGYRVLYTELVFRGRLEIPPTGFEPVLPA
;
A
#
# COMPACT_ATOMS: atom_id res chain seq x y z
N MET A 1 4.89 19.56 -4.14
CA MET A 1 4.06 19.15 -2.98
C MET A 1 3.33 17.87 -3.35
N ARG A 2 3.22 16.91 -2.43
CA ARG A 2 2.31 15.76 -2.55
C ARG A 2 1.24 15.87 -1.48
N SER A 3 0.04 15.41 -1.80
CA SER A 3 -1.08 15.42 -0.88
C SER A 3 -1.66 14.02 -0.79
N TYR A 4 -1.85 13.51 0.42
CA TYR A 4 -2.39 12.17 0.65
C TYR A 4 -3.68 12.27 1.43
N ALA A 5 -4.76 11.65 0.93
CA ALA A 5 -5.94 11.40 1.74
C ALA A 5 -5.63 10.20 2.65
N ILE A 6 -5.73 10.42 3.96
CA ILE A 6 -5.73 9.34 4.94
C ILE A 6 -7.17 8.98 5.20
N SER A 7 -7.51 7.74 4.91
CA SER A 7 -8.86 7.21 5.01
C SER A 7 -8.89 5.99 5.91
N GLU A 8 -10.02 5.79 6.59
CA GLU A 8 -10.24 4.69 7.51
C GLU A 8 -11.55 3.97 7.19
N LEU A 9 -11.53 2.66 7.36
CA LEU A 9 -12.68 1.77 7.31
C LEU A 9 -12.83 1.11 8.68
N ASP A 10 -13.98 1.31 9.31
CA ASP A 10 -14.41 0.51 10.44
C ASP A 10 -14.95 -0.84 9.94
N LEU A 11 -14.29 -1.93 10.31
CA LEU A 11 -14.62 -3.26 9.82
C LEU A 11 -15.95 -3.79 10.36
N ALA A 12 -16.44 -3.26 11.47
CA ALA A 12 -17.74 -3.63 12.04
C ALA A 12 -18.90 -3.11 11.20
N SER A 13 -18.73 -1.95 10.55
CA SER A 13 -19.74 -1.32 9.68
C SER A 13 -19.45 -1.48 8.19
N ALA A 14 -18.29 -2.02 7.82
CA ALA A 14 -17.93 -2.27 6.43
C ALA A 14 -18.91 -3.26 5.75
N PRO A 15 -19.21 -3.08 4.44
CA PRO A 15 -19.95 -4.09 3.69
C PRO A 15 -19.14 -5.38 3.59
N ASP A 16 -19.83 -6.50 3.42
CA ASP A 16 -19.15 -7.77 3.15
C ASP A 16 -18.39 -7.71 1.81
N PRO A 17 -17.13 -8.14 1.78
CA PRO A 17 -16.35 -8.09 0.56
C PRO A 17 -16.93 -9.07 -0.47
N ALA A 18 -17.36 -8.53 -1.61
CA ALA A 18 -17.76 -9.34 -2.75
C ALA A 18 -16.62 -10.29 -3.17
N PRO A 19 -16.94 -11.52 -3.65
CA PRO A 19 -15.95 -12.48 -4.12
C PRO A 19 -14.98 -11.89 -5.14
N SER A 20 -13.76 -12.45 -5.18
CA SER A 20 -12.77 -12.05 -6.17
C SER A 20 -13.10 -12.67 -7.54
N SER A 21 -13.03 -11.86 -8.60
CA SER A 21 -13.05 -12.34 -9.99
C SER A 21 -11.69 -12.87 -10.47
N PHE A 22 -10.66 -12.77 -9.63
CA PHE A 22 -9.30 -13.23 -9.90
C PHE A 22 -8.90 -14.31 -8.90
N PRO A 23 -8.18 -15.36 -9.31
CA PRO A 23 -7.47 -16.23 -8.37
C PRO A 23 -6.56 -15.41 -7.46
N LEU A 24 -6.73 -15.56 -6.16
CA LEU A 24 -5.89 -14.94 -5.14
C LEU A 24 -5.20 -16.03 -4.32
N THR A 25 -3.95 -15.78 -3.96
CA THR A 25 -3.18 -16.55 -2.96
C THR A 25 -2.49 -15.57 -2.02
N THR A 26 -1.79 -16.07 -1.02
CA THR A 26 -0.98 -15.25 -0.11
C THR A 26 0.50 -15.56 -0.22
N LEU A 27 1.35 -14.64 0.24
CA LEU A 27 2.78 -14.92 0.37
C LEU A 27 3.07 -16.07 1.36
N ALA A 28 2.17 -16.33 2.31
CA ALA A 28 2.28 -17.48 3.22
C ALA A 28 2.11 -18.82 2.49
N GLU A 29 1.17 -18.88 1.54
CA GLU A 29 0.90 -20.08 0.73
C GLU A 29 1.92 -20.27 -0.39
N ARG A 30 2.42 -19.17 -0.95
CA ARG A 30 3.33 -19.16 -2.11
C ARG A 30 4.55 -18.27 -1.85
N PRO A 31 5.42 -18.62 -0.89
CA PRO A 31 6.62 -17.85 -0.58
C PRO A 31 7.61 -17.81 -1.75
N ASP A 32 7.55 -18.80 -2.65
CA ASP A 32 8.33 -18.87 -3.88
C ASP A 32 8.06 -17.72 -4.86
N LEU A 33 6.90 -17.05 -4.74
CA LEU A 33 6.53 -15.92 -5.60
C LEU A 33 7.21 -14.59 -5.22
N ALA A 34 7.99 -14.54 -4.14
CA ALA A 34 8.61 -13.30 -3.65
C ALA A 34 9.41 -12.55 -4.72
N LEU A 35 10.16 -13.29 -5.57
CA LEU A 35 10.94 -12.67 -6.65
C LEU A 35 10.03 -12.07 -7.74
N ALA A 36 8.94 -12.74 -8.10
CA ALA A 36 7.96 -12.20 -9.04
C ALA A 36 7.25 -10.95 -8.49
N LEU A 37 7.01 -10.88 -7.17
CA LEU A 37 6.48 -9.66 -6.55
C LEU A 37 7.47 -8.49 -6.70
N TYR A 38 8.76 -8.75 -6.55
CA TYR A 38 9.82 -7.75 -6.75
C TYR A 38 9.86 -7.25 -8.19
N GLU A 39 9.71 -8.12 -9.19
CA GLU A 39 9.63 -7.72 -10.60
C GLU A 39 8.44 -6.80 -10.87
N VAL A 40 7.27 -7.10 -10.28
CA VAL A 40 6.11 -6.20 -10.35
C VAL A 40 6.39 -4.88 -9.62
N ALA A 41 7.07 -4.92 -8.48
CA ALA A 41 7.44 -3.73 -7.71
C ALA A 41 8.35 -2.80 -8.52
N LEU A 42 9.36 -3.34 -9.23
CA LEU A 42 10.28 -2.56 -10.08
C LEU A 42 9.54 -1.72 -11.12
N VAL A 43 8.46 -2.26 -11.68
CA VAL A 43 7.64 -1.55 -12.67
C VAL A 43 6.66 -0.58 -12.02
N ALA A 44 6.06 -0.95 -10.88
CA ALA A 44 5.00 -0.17 -10.27
C ALA A 44 5.49 0.98 -9.38
N TYR A 45 6.69 0.88 -8.81
CA TYR A 45 7.21 1.87 -7.86
C TYR A 45 7.48 3.24 -8.52
N PRO A 46 8.13 3.33 -9.70
CA PRO A 46 8.37 4.60 -10.38
C PRO A 46 7.09 5.32 -10.82
N ASP A 47 6.00 4.59 -11.03
CA ASP A 47 4.70 5.13 -11.44
C ASP A 47 3.96 5.85 -10.30
N GLN A 48 4.42 5.70 -9.05
CA GLN A 48 3.82 6.42 -7.94
C GLN A 48 4.07 7.94 -8.06
N PRO A 49 3.08 8.78 -7.74
CA PRO A 49 3.25 10.22 -7.84
C PRO A 49 4.44 10.74 -7.02
N GLY A 50 5.41 11.38 -7.69
CA GLY A 50 6.64 11.90 -7.07
C GLY A 50 7.69 10.83 -6.72
N ARG A 51 7.64 9.66 -7.37
CA ARG A 51 8.62 8.57 -7.26
C ARG A 51 9.26 8.20 -8.61
N SER A 52 9.08 8.99 -9.67
CA SER A 52 9.61 8.68 -11.02
C SER A 52 11.11 8.44 -11.08
N GLU A 53 11.89 9.08 -10.20
CA GLU A 53 13.35 8.91 -10.08
C GLU A 53 13.74 7.83 -9.07
N SER A 54 12.77 7.20 -8.38
CA SER A 54 13.05 6.17 -7.39
C SER A 54 13.40 4.87 -8.10
N GLN A 55 14.58 4.33 -7.78
CA GLN A 55 14.97 2.97 -8.15
C GLN A 55 14.90 2.10 -6.89
N LEU A 56 14.30 0.91 -7.03
CA LEU A 56 14.37 -0.07 -5.95
C LEU A 56 15.79 -0.62 -5.87
N SER A 57 16.24 -0.87 -4.64
CA SER A 57 17.49 -1.57 -4.34
C SER A 57 17.42 -3.04 -4.76
N THR A 58 18.46 -3.82 -4.45
CA THR A 58 18.46 -5.27 -4.66
C THR A 58 17.25 -5.98 -4.06
N PHE A 59 16.92 -7.17 -4.61
CA PHE A 59 15.83 -8.02 -4.13
C PHE A 59 15.89 -8.25 -2.62
N GLU A 60 17.06 -8.59 -2.06
CA GLU A 60 17.18 -8.88 -0.63
C GLU A 60 16.90 -7.66 0.25
N ILE A 61 17.38 -6.48 -0.15
CA ILE A 61 17.07 -5.24 0.57
C ILE A 61 15.58 -4.97 0.48
N TRP A 62 15.00 -5.02 -0.73
CA TRP A 62 13.56 -4.84 -0.95
C TRP A 62 12.71 -5.82 -0.14
N ARG A 63 13.06 -7.10 -0.14
CA ARG A 63 12.36 -8.14 0.62
C ARG A 63 12.40 -7.86 2.11
N GLY A 64 13.54 -7.41 2.62
CA GLY A 64 13.75 -7.11 4.03
C GLY A 64 12.89 -5.97 4.57
N TRP A 65 12.61 -4.93 3.77
CA TRP A 65 11.77 -3.81 4.21
C TRP A 65 10.33 -3.85 3.68
N SER A 66 10.07 -4.50 2.54
CA SER A 66 8.75 -4.48 1.88
C SER A 66 7.89 -5.71 2.16
N LEU A 67 8.49 -6.85 2.52
CA LEU A 67 7.73 -8.09 2.76
C LEU A 67 7.94 -8.61 4.18
N ALA A 68 9.19 -8.74 4.62
CA ALA A 68 9.54 -9.35 5.91
C ALA A 68 8.87 -8.71 7.15
N PRO A 69 8.62 -7.39 7.21
CA PRO A 69 7.98 -6.78 8.38
C PRO A 69 6.48 -7.05 8.49
N HIS A 70 5.86 -7.69 7.49
CA HIS A 70 4.41 -7.82 7.39
C HIS A 70 4.00 -9.29 7.50
N PRO A 71 2.82 -9.58 8.09
CA PRO A 71 2.30 -10.94 8.11
C PRO A 71 2.18 -11.49 6.68
N PRO A 72 2.82 -12.61 6.32
CA PRO A 72 2.79 -13.11 4.96
C PRO A 72 1.37 -13.53 4.52
N GLY A 73 0.51 -13.90 5.47
CA GLY A 73 -0.92 -14.16 5.23
C GLY A 73 -1.73 -12.89 4.91
N ALA A 74 -1.22 -11.70 5.24
CA ALA A 74 -1.84 -10.41 4.88
C ALA A 74 -1.30 -9.82 3.57
N CYS A 75 -0.33 -10.49 2.93
CA CYS A 75 0.19 -10.17 1.60
C CYS A 75 -0.54 -11.02 0.55
N PHE A 76 -1.49 -10.42 -0.14
CA PHE A 76 -2.31 -11.08 -1.16
C PHE A 76 -1.72 -10.86 -2.55
N ILE A 77 -1.77 -11.91 -3.36
CA ILE A 77 -1.18 -12.00 -4.70
C ILE A 77 -2.29 -12.41 -5.68
N ALA A 78 -2.50 -11.62 -6.72
CA ALA A 78 -3.41 -11.95 -7.81
C ALA A 78 -2.67 -12.66 -8.94
N LEU A 79 -3.25 -13.76 -9.41
CA LEU A 79 -2.65 -14.63 -10.42
C LEU A 79 -3.56 -14.79 -11.65
N GLU A 80 -2.96 -15.00 -12.80
CA GLU A 80 -3.64 -15.45 -14.02
C GLU A 80 -2.68 -16.33 -14.83
N ASN A 81 -3.11 -17.57 -15.14
CA ASN A 81 -2.29 -18.56 -15.86
C ASN A 81 -0.88 -18.75 -15.27
N GLY A 82 -0.75 -18.67 -13.94
CA GLY A 82 0.53 -18.81 -13.22
C GLY A 82 1.38 -17.54 -13.15
N ALA A 83 1.00 -16.46 -13.83
CA ALA A 83 1.71 -15.17 -13.78
C ALA A 83 1.17 -14.27 -12.66
N VAL A 84 2.06 -13.53 -12.00
CA VAL A 84 1.69 -12.50 -11.01
C VAL A 84 1.15 -11.26 -11.72
N LEU A 85 -0.12 -10.95 -11.48
CA LEU A 85 -0.75 -9.73 -11.99
C LEU A 85 -0.57 -8.54 -11.04
N GLY A 86 -0.42 -8.80 -9.75
CA GLY A 86 -0.21 -7.78 -8.74
C GLY A 86 -0.27 -8.32 -7.32
N TYR A 87 0.15 -7.50 -6.37
CA TYR A 87 0.10 -7.84 -4.96
C TYR A 87 -0.19 -6.61 -4.09
N GLY A 88 -0.57 -6.85 -2.85
CA GLY A 88 -0.62 -5.84 -1.81
C GLY A 88 -0.53 -6.48 -0.43
N TYR A 89 -0.01 -5.75 0.54
CA TYR A 89 0.14 -6.23 1.92
C TYR A 89 -0.52 -5.29 2.93
N LEU A 90 -0.74 -5.79 4.15
CA LEU A 90 -1.14 -4.98 5.30
C LEU A 90 0.02 -4.88 6.29
N THR A 91 0.18 -3.70 6.87
CA THR A 91 0.96 -3.51 8.10
C THR A 91 -0.01 -3.56 9.28
N VAL A 92 0.17 -4.49 10.20
CA VAL A 92 -0.69 -4.67 11.38
C VAL A 92 -0.05 -3.97 12.58
N ASP A 93 -0.87 -3.26 13.36
CA ASP A 93 -0.51 -2.62 14.61
C ASP A 93 -1.67 -2.77 15.62
N GLY A 94 -1.52 -3.70 16.55
CA GLY A 94 -2.58 -4.05 17.50
C GLY A 94 -3.85 -4.55 16.80
N ASP A 95 -4.97 -3.86 17.06
CA ASP A 95 -6.28 -4.11 16.45
C ASP A 95 -6.55 -3.25 15.21
N ALA A 96 -5.54 -2.55 14.70
CA ALA A 96 -5.61 -1.77 13.46
C ALA A 96 -4.65 -2.36 12.40
N ALA A 97 -4.94 -2.09 11.13
CA ALA A 97 -3.96 -2.33 10.08
C ALA A 97 -4.03 -1.27 8.98
N THR A 98 -2.93 -1.09 8.25
CA THR A 98 -2.82 -0.13 7.15
C THR A 98 -2.49 -0.85 5.87
N HIS A 99 -3.18 -0.49 4.77
CA HIS A 99 -2.79 -0.93 3.44
C HIS A 99 -1.41 -0.40 3.11
N GLY A 100 -0.48 -1.33 2.86
CA GLY A 100 0.79 -1.03 2.25
C GLY A 100 0.67 -0.76 0.77
N PHE A 101 1.80 -0.85 0.07
CA PHE A 101 1.82 -0.65 -1.37
C PHE A 101 0.98 -1.71 -2.09
N THR A 102 0.13 -1.28 -3.03
CA THR A 102 -0.61 -2.16 -3.95
C THR A 102 0.00 -2.01 -5.34
N ALA A 103 0.77 -3.00 -5.77
CA ALA A 103 1.52 -2.99 -7.01
C ALA A 103 0.83 -3.86 -8.06
N LEU A 104 0.62 -3.32 -9.27
CA LEU A 104 0.06 -4.05 -10.40
C LEU A 104 1.01 -4.04 -11.58
N ALA A 105 1.16 -5.19 -12.24
CA ALA A 105 1.82 -5.31 -13.52
C ALA A 105 1.15 -4.38 -14.55
N ARG A 106 1.92 -3.84 -15.51
CA ARG A 106 1.42 -2.81 -16.43
C ARG A 106 0.18 -3.26 -17.22
N GLY A 107 0.19 -4.47 -17.76
CA GLY A 107 -0.95 -5.06 -18.50
C GLY A 107 -2.13 -5.50 -17.64
N ALA A 108 -1.99 -5.48 -16.30
CA ALA A 108 -3.02 -5.92 -15.37
C ALA A 108 -3.91 -4.75 -14.88
N ARG A 109 -3.52 -3.50 -15.16
CA ARG A 109 -4.20 -2.29 -14.67
C ARG A 109 -5.56 -2.10 -15.34
N GLY A 110 -6.47 -1.41 -14.67
CA GLY A 110 -7.83 -1.16 -15.17
C GLY A 110 -8.77 -2.38 -15.13
N ARG A 111 -8.30 -3.55 -14.68
CA ARG A 111 -9.08 -4.81 -14.64
C ARG A 111 -9.78 -5.08 -13.30
N GLY A 112 -9.67 -4.18 -12.32
CA GLY A 112 -10.28 -4.34 -11.00
C GLY A 112 -9.46 -5.15 -9.98
N ILE A 113 -8.23 -5.53 -10.30
CA ILE A 113 -7.37 -6.40 -9.46
C ILE A 113 -7.02 -5.77 -8.12
N ALA A 114 -6.70 -4.46 -8.08
CA ALA A 114 -6.46 -3.77 -6.81
C ALA A 114 -7.67 -3.85 -5.87
N GLY A 115 -8.88 -3.81 -6.42
CA GLY A 115 -10.11 -3.98 -5.66
C GLY A 115 -10.27 -5.41 -5.12
N ALA A 116 -9.92 -6.42 -5.92
CA ALA A 116 -9.92 -7.81 -5.47
C ALA A 116 -8.93 -8.03 -4.31
N ILE A 117 -7.70 -7.51 -4.43
CA ILE A 117 -6.67 -7.58 -3.39
C ILE A 117 -7.17 -6.89 -2.11
N LYS A 118 -7.68 -5.65 -2.20
CA LYS A 118 -8.20 -4.92 -1.03
C LYS A 118 -9.36 -5.63 -0.34
N ARG A 119 -10.29 -6.24 -1.09
CA ARG A 119 -11.40 -7.01 -0.53
C ARG A 119 -10.92 -8.27 0.21
N ALA A 120 -9.93 -8.97 -0.34
CA ALA A 120 -9.32 -10.11 0.35
C ALA A 120 -8.60 -9.69 1.63
N GLN A 121 -7.90 -8.57 1.60
CA GLN A 121 -7.29 -7.97 2.80
C GLN A 121 -8.32 -7.58 3.87
N ILE A 122 -9.47 -7.01 3.47
CA ILE A 122 -10.60 -6.73 4.38
C ILE A 122 -11.13 -8.02 5.02
N ALA A 123 -11.34 -9.06 4.21
CA ALA A 123 -11.80 -10.37 4.71
C ALA A 123 -10.80 -10.98 5.70
N TRP A 124 -9.51 -10.95 5.35
CA TRP A 124 -8.43 -11.42 6.21
C TRP A 124 -8.39 -10.64 7.53
N ALA A 125 -8.45 -9.31 7.47
CA ALA A 125 -8.38 -8.45 8.64
C ALA A 125 -9.52 -8.77 9.64
N ARG A 126 -10.75 -8.97 9.15
CA ARG A 126 -11.89 -9.39 9.98
C ARG A 126 -11.65 -10.72 10.69
N GLN A 127 -11.09 -11.70 9.99
CA GLN A 127 -10.80 -13.02 10.54
C GLN A 127 -9.69 -12.99 11.60
N HIS A 128 -8.86 -11.94 11.61
CA HIS A 128 -7.71 -11.79 12.51
C HIS A 128 -7.94 -10.75 13.61
N GLY A 129 -9.20 -10.37 13.86
CA GLY A 129 -9.56 -9.47 14.97
C GLY A 129 -9.20 -8.01 14.76
N ILE A 130 -8.85 -7.61 13.53
CA ILE A 130 -8.64 -6.20 13.19
C ILE A 130 -9.98 -5.49 13.19
N ARG A 131 -10.02 -4.31 13.79
CA ARG A 131 -11.19 -3.43 13.91
C ARG A 131 -11.19 -2.33 12.87
N THR A 132 -10.02 -1.76 12.57
CA THR A 132 -9.91 -0.62 11.64
C THR A 132 -8.86 -0.88 10.56
N LEU A 133 -9.18 -0.48 9.33
CA LEU A 133 -8.22 -0.44 8.22
C LEU A 133 -7.98 0.97 7.75
N ARG A 134 -6.72 1.35 7.61
CA ARG A 134 -6.32 2.64 7.04
C ARG A 134 -5.73 2.51 5.65
N ALA A 135 -5.89 3.55 4.85
CA ALA A 135 -5.23 3.69 3.57
C ALA A 135 -4.74 5.13 3.38
N ALA A 136 -3.49 5.27 2.94
CA ALA A 136 -2.91 6.54 2.51
C ALA A 136 -2.83 6.54 0.98
N ASN A 137 -3.57 7.42 0.31
CA ASN A 137 -3.55 7.51 -1.15
C ASN A 137 -3.31 8.93 -1.60
N GLU A 138 -2.38 9.09 -2.55
CA GLU A 138 -2.07 10.40 -3.12
C GLU A 138 -3.28 10.92 -3.92
N LEU A 139 -3.62 12.21 -3.77
CA LEU A 139 -4.86 12.78 -4.29
C LEU A 139 -5.02 12.68 -5.82
N ARG A 140 -3.93 12.55 -6.57
CA ARG A 140 -3.97 12.33 -8.03
C ARG A 140 -4.36 10.92 -8.43
N LEU A 141 -4.33 9.95 -7.50
CA LEU A 141 -4.76 8.57 -7.74
C LEU A 141 -6.28 8.43 -7.57
N THR A 142 -7.05 9.22 -8.34
CA THR A 142 -8.51 9.32 -8.22
C THR A 142 -9.21 7.97 -8.29
N GLN A 143 -8.75 7.06 -9.15
CA GLN A 143 -9.30 5.69 -9.25
C GLN A 143 -9.19 4.89 -7.94
N MET A 144 -8.07 5.05 -7.22
CA MET A 144 -7.84 4.37 -5.94
C MET A 144 -8.70 5.01 -4.83
N LEU A 145 -8.87 6.33 -4.86
CA LEU A 145 -9.77 7.04 -3.94
C LEU A 145 -11.22 6.57 -4.13
N SER A 146 -11.71 6.57 -5.37
CA SER A 146 -13.06 6.07 -5.68
C SER A 146 -13.24 4.59 -5.35
N LEU A 147 -12.18 3.78 -5.45
CA LEU A 147 -12.21 2.39 -4.99
C LEU A 147 -12.38 2.30 -3.47
N ASN A 148 -11.61 3.07 -2.69
CA ASN A 148 -11.73 3.09 -1.24
C ASN A 148 -13.12 3.57 -0.80
N GLU A 149 -13.67 4.63 -1.42
CA GLU A 149 -15.02 5.11 -1.13
C GLU A 149 -16.08 4.02 -1.34
N ARG A 150 -16.01 3.29 -2.46
CA ARG A 150 -16.91 2.15 -2.73
C ARG A 150 -16.76 1.00 -1.74
N LEU A 151 -15.59 0.84 -1.14
CA LEU A 151 -15.33 -0.14 -0.08
C LEU A 151 -15.75 0.36 1.31
N GLY A 152 -16.27 1.60 1.43
CA GLY A 152 -16.77 2.18 2.67
C GLY A 152 -15.76 3.01 3.45
N TYR A 153 -14.55 3.24 2.92
CA TYR A 153 -13.56 4.08 3.59
C TYR A 153 -14.03 5.52 3.62
N ARG A 154 -13.79 6.19 4.76
CA ARG A 154 -14.04 7.61 4.94
C ARG A 154 -12.72 8.35 5.11
N VAL A 155 -12.57 9.48 4.44
CA VAL A 155 -11.39 10.35 4.62
C VAL A 155 -11.44 10.94 6.01
N LEU A 156 -10.35 10.78 6.77
CA LEU A 156 -10.17 11.38 8.09
C LEU A 156 -9.52 12.76 7.99
N TYR A 157 -8.39 12.82 7.27
CA TYR A 157 -7.60 14.03 7.10
C TYR A 157 -6.72 13.94 5.86
N THR A 158 -6.12 15.06 5.48
CA THR A 158 -5.17 15.14 4.36
C THR A 158 -3.77 15.45 4.90
N GLU A 159 -2.78 14.65 4.51
CA GLU A 159 -1.37 14.91 4.79
C GLU A 159 -0.74 15.64 3.61
N LEU A 160 -0.05 16.76 3.89
CA LEU A 160 0.71 17.53 2.91
C LEU A 160 2.20 17.27 3.09
N VAL A 161 2.85 16.78 2.05
CA VAL A 161 4.28 16.49 2.04
C VAL A 161 5.00 17.51 1.16
N PHE A 162 5.84 18.31 1.79
CA PHE A 162 6.74 19.25 1.15
C PHE A 162 8.15 18.64 1.05
N ARG A 163 8.80 18.85 -0.09
CA ARG A 163 10.21 18.54 -0.29
C ARG A 163 10.85 19.78 -0.90
N GLY A 164 11.87 20.29 -0.24
CA GLY A 164 12.68 21.40 -0.69
C GLY A 164 14.15 21.11 -0.44
N ARG A 165 15.02 21.91 -1.06
CA ARG A 165 16.43 21.91 -0.69
C ARG A 165 16.53 22.47 0.73
N LEU A 166 17.20 21.74 1.62
CA LEU A 166 17.64 22.32 2.87
C LEU A 166 18.85 23.21 2.54
N GLU A 167 18.63 24.51 2.47
CA GLU A 167 19.74 25.46 2.54
C GLU A 167 20.21 25.46 3.99
N ILE A 168 21.32 24.77 4.26
CA ILE A 168 22.01 24.91 5.54
C ILE A 168 22.68 26.29 5.48
N PRO A 169 22.24 27.28 6.27
CA PRO A 169 22.93 28.56 6.30
C PRO A 169 24.39 28.32 6.72
N PRO A 170 25.37 29.08 6.16
CA PRO A 170 26.75 28.98 6.59
C PRO A 170 26.82 29.13 8.11
N THR A 171 27.60 28.26 8.76
CA THR A 171 27.77 28.15 10.21
C THR A 171 27.82 29.51 10.91
N GLY A 172 26.82 29.78 11.76
CA GLY A 172 26.71 31.00 12.56
C GLY A 172 25.41 31.11 13.38
N PHE A 173 24.75 29.99 13.68
CA PHE A 173 23.55 29.99 14.52
C PHE A 173 23.98 30.05 15.99
N GLU A 174 24.12 31.26 16.55
CA GLU A 174 24.14 31.42 18.01
C GLU A 174 22.70 31.22 18.53
N PRO A 175 22.44 30.24 19.39
CA PRO A 175 21.12 30.10 19.99
C PRO A 175 20.87 31.31 20.89
N VAL A 176 19.81 32.06 20.59
CA VAL A 176 19.30 33.09 21.50
C VAL A 176 18.75 32.37 22.74
N LEU A 177 19.50 32.41 23.84
CA LEU A 177 19.00 31.99 25.13
C LEU A 177 17.96 33.02 25.61
N PRO A 178 16.79 32.60 26.09
CA PRO A 178 15.80 33.53 26.63
C PRO A 178 16.34 34.18 27.91
N ALA A 179 16.02 35.47 28.08
CA ALA A 179 16.38 36.29 29.24
C ALA A 179 15.60 35.92 30.50
#